data_AF-A0A4P5RHP5-F1
#
_entry.id   AF-A0A4P5RHP5-F1
#
_cell.length_a   1.000
_cell.length_b   1.000
_cell.length_c   1.000
_cell.angle_alpha   90.00
_cell.angle_beta   90.00
_cell.angle_gamma   90.00
#
_symmetry.space_group_name_H-M   'P 1'
#
loop_
_entity.id
_entity.type
_entity.pdbx_description
1 polymer ?
#
loop_
_entity_poly.entity_id
_entity_poly.type
_entity_poly.pdbx_seq_one_letter_code
_entity_poly.pdbx_strand_id
1 'polypeptide(L)'
;MSGFGLAGPPPAPMIPGWTHLRTGKVRDLYTNDLGNILLVASDRISAYDWVMPTEIPGKGAVLTQLSLFWFDLLEDIIPNHIVSTNVPEIVEDRAIIVQPLEMFAIECVARGYLTGSGWSEYKENSAVCGNVLPTGLLDGSELPHSIFTPATKADIGDHDVNIDFDAASKIVGAKDAAELRDLTLKLYDTAADFAKSRGIILADTKFEFGRNSAGAIVLGDEALTPDSSRFWDQSTWVPGGTQPSFDKQFLRDYLVASGWDRNSPPPELPAEIVEKTSERYEEAFYRLTGSKF
;
A
#
# COMPACT_ATOMS: atom_id res chain seq x y z
N MET A 1 -5.08 17.75 5.94
CA MET A 1 -5.62 17.31 7.25
C MET A 1 -5.27 15.85 7.45
N SER A 2 -4.93 15.40 8.67
CA SER A 2 -4.79 13.97 8.95
C SER A 2 -6.05 13.24 8.44
N GLY A 3 -5.92 12.01 7.94
CA GLY A 3 -7.08 11.29 7.40
C GLY A 3 -8.22 11.05 8.41
N PHE A 4 -8.02 11.41 9.67
CA PHE A 4 -9.00 11.35 10.74
C PHE A 4 -9.82 12.64 10.93
N GLY A 5 -9.64 13.64 10.08
CA GLY A 5 -10.27 14.95 10.24
C GLY A 5 -9.84 15.65 11.52
N LEU A 6 -10.71 16.53 12.04
CA LEU A 6 -10.46 17.33 13.25
C LEU A 6 -10.50 16.49 14.54
N ALA A 7 -11.15 15.33 14.52
CA ALA A 7 -11.26 14.45 15.68
C ALA A 7 -9.91 13.80 16.04
N GLY A 8 -9.01 13.67 15.05
CA GLY A 8 -7.75 12.95 15.23
C GLY A 8 -7.94 11.43 15.29
N PRO A 9 -6.83 10.68 15.32
CA PRO A 9 -6.89 9.22 15.36
C PRO A 9 -7.62 8.71 16.62
N PRO A 10 -8.32 7.57 16.52
CA PRO A 10 -8.85 6.91 17.71
C PRO A 10 -7.72 6.50 18.67
N PRO A 11 -7.98 6.36 19.98
CA PRO A 11 -6.99 5.85 20.92
C PRO A 11 -6.50 4.48 20.48
N ALA A 12 -5.17 4.33 20.39
CA ALA A 12 -4.56 3.05 20.07
C ALA A 12 -4.78 2.04 21.22
N PRO A 13 -4.98 0.74 20.92
CA PRO A 13 -5.16 -0.27 21.96
C PRO A 13 -3.92 -0.38 22.87
N MET A 14 -4.16 -0.59 24.17
CA MET A 14 -3.06 -0.86 25.09
C MET A 14 -2.58 -2.29 24.91
N ILE A 15 -1.29 -2.46 24.60
CA ILE A 15 -0.66 -3.77 24.42
C ILE A 15 0.38 -3.98 25.53
N PRO A 16 0.19 -4.96 26.43
CA PRO A 16 1.12 -5.20 27.54
C PRO A 16 2.56 -5.40 27.05
N GLY A 17 3.51 -4.67 27.66
CA GLY A 17 4.93 -4.73 27.30
C GLY A 17 5.33 -3.87 26.08
N TRP A 18 4.39 -3.11 25.51
CA TRP A 18 4.60 -2.27 24.35
C TRP A 18 4.12 -0.83 24.59
N THR A 19 4.95 0.14 24.22
CA THR A 19 4.66 1.57 24.32
C THR A 19 4.22 2.09 22.96
N HIS A 20 3.04 2.71 22.88
CA HIS A 20 2.55 3.30 21.63
C HIS A 20 3.49 4.42 21.14
N LEU A 21 3.79 4.40 19.84
CA LEU A 21 4.61 5.41 19.17
C LEU A 21 3.78 6.31 18.26
N ARG A 22 2.95 5.71 17.40
CA ARG A 22 2.25 6.43 16.33
C ARG A 22 1.03 5.66 15.87
N THR A 23 -0.04 6.40 15.57
CA THR A 23 -1.20 5.91 14.83
C THR A 23 -1.20 6.50 13.42
N GLY A 24 -1.10 5.62 12.42
CA GLY A 24 -1.36 5.91 11.01
C GLY A 24 -2.80 5.56 10.61
N LYS A 25 -3.16 5.85 9.36
CA LYS A 25 -4.53 5.63 8.81
C LYS A 25 -5.03 4.20 9.13
N VAL A 26 -4.20 3.19 8.87
CA VAL A 26 -4.57 1.77 8.98
C VAL A 26 -3.63 0.93 9.87
N ARG A 27 -2.62 1.55 10.48
CA ARG A 27 -1.60 0.85 11.28
C ARG A 27 -1.25 1.62 12.54
N ASP A 28 -0.98 0.89 13.60
CA ASP A 28 -0.48 1.40 14.87
C ASP A 28 0.92 0.83 15.12
N LEU A 29 1.85 1.70 15.51
CA LEU A 29 3.23 1.34 15.82
C LEU A 29 3.47 1.45 17.32
N TYR A 30 4.15 0.45 17.86
CA TYR A 30 4.59 0.41 19.25
C TYR A 30 6.07 0.06 19.33
N THR A 31 6.71 0.38 20.45
CA THR A 31 8.09 -0.01 20.76
C THR A 31 8.17 -0.74 22.09
N ASN A 32 9.26 -1.48 22.30
CA ASN A 32 9.58 -2.09 23.59
C ASN A 32 10.98 -1.68 24.06
N ASP A 33 11.36 -2.13 25.26
CA ASP A 33 12.66 -1.80 25.87
C ASP A 33 13.87 -2.34 25.09
N LEU A 34 13.65 -3.28 24.16
CA LEU A 34 14.69 -3.82 23.27
C LEU A 34 14.88 -2.97 22.01
N GLY A 35 14.05 -1.94 21.80
CA GLY A 35 14.07 -1.08 20.61
C GLY A 35 13.42 -1.71 19.37
N ASN A 36 12.74 -2.85 19.50
CA ASN A 36 11.97 -3.45 18.41
C ASN A 36 10.66 -2.66 18.21
N ILE A 37 10.14 -2.72 16.99
CA ILE A 37 8.84 -2.15 16.65
C ILE A 37 7.80 -3.25 16.53
N LEU A 38 6.64 -3.09 17.16
CA LEU A 38 5.45 -3.89 16.87
C LEU A 38 4.60 -3.10 15.89
N LEU A 39 4.44 -3.64 14.69
CA LEU A 39 3.58 -3.08 13.65
C LEU A 39 2.25 -3.83 13.70
N VAL A 40 1.18 -3.12 14.04
CA VAL A 40 -0.18 -3.67 14.19
C VAL A 40 -1.06 -3.11 13.08
N ALA A 41 -1.58 -3.97 12.20
CA ALA A 41 -2.58 -3.59 11.22
C ALA A 41 -3.96 -3.54 11.86
N SER A 42 -4.65 -2.41 11.73
CA SER A 42 -6.01 -2.26 12.23
C SER A 42 -7.04 -2.65 11.17
N ASP A 43 -8.29 -2.76 11.60
CA ASP A 43 -9.44 -2.98 10.74
C ASP A 43 -9.97 -1.67 10.12
N ARG A 44 -9.27 -0.54 10.38
CA ARG A 44 -9.60 0.74 9.77
C ARG A 44 -9.38 0.67 8.26
N ILE A 45 -10.27 1.33 7.53
CA ILE A 45 -10.18 1.48 6.08
C ILE A 45 -10.21 2.96 5.72
N SER A 46 -9.56 3.31 4.61
CA SER A 46 -9.56 4.68 4.10
C SER A 46 -9.98 4.76 2.64
N ALA A 47 -10.64 5.87 2.30
CA ALA A 47 -11.02 6.22 0.94
C ALA A 47 -11.01 7.75 0.81
N TYR A 48 -10.50 8.25 -0.33
CA TYR A 48 -10.41 9.68 -0.61
C TYR A 48 -9.70 10.48 0.51
N ASP A 49 -8.63 9.90 1.04
CA ASP A 49 -7.83 10.42 2.16
C ASP A 49 -8.52 10.52 3.52
N TRP A 50 -9.77 10.06 3.64
CA TRP A 50 -10.46 9.92 4.92
C TRP A 50 -10.41 8.48 5.43
N VAL A 51 -10.20 8.32 6.73
CA VAL A 51 -10.45 7.08 7.46
C VAL A 51 -11.94 7.01 7.76
N MET A 52 -12.57 5.88 7.42
CA MET A 52 -14.01 5.69 7.65
C MET A 52 -14.31 5.54 9.15
N PRO A 53 -15.48 5.98 9.64
CA PRO A 53 -15.86 5.80 11.04
C PRO A 53 -16.18 4.32 11.36
N THR A 54 -16.51 3.53 10.34
CA THR A 54 -16.77 2.09 10.45
C THR A 54 -15.55 1.28 10.01
N GLU A 55 -15.15 0.32 10.82
CA GLU A 55 -14.06 -0.63 10.50
C GLU A 55 -14.55 -1.80 9.62
N ILE A 56 -13.62 -2.48 8.96
CA ILE A 56 -13.84 -3.73 8.21
C ILE A 56 -13.24 -4.89 9.03
N PRO A 57 -14.06 -5.63 9.79
CA PRO A 57 -13.57 -6.69 10.68
C PRO A 57 -12.67 -7.70 9.95
N GLY A 58 -11.52 -8.02 10.54
CA GLY A 58 -10.56 -9.00 9.99
C GLY A 58 -9.63 -8.45 8.91
N LYS A 59 -9.86 -7.23 8.41
CA LYS A 59 -8.99 -6.59 7.40
C LYS A 59 -7.53 -6.56 7.84
N GLY A 60 -7.24 -6.12 9.07
CA GLY A 60 -5.87 -6.01 9.56
C GLY A 60 -5.12 -7.35 9.53
N ALA A 61 -5.84 -8.43 9.85
CA ALA A 61 -5.28 -9.77 9.85
C ALA A 61 -5.00 -10.28 8.43
N VAL A 62 -5.94 -10.08 7.50
CA VAL A 62 -5.75 -10.41 6.08
C VAL A 62 -4.55 -9.66 5.48
N LEU A 63 -4.41 -8.35 5.75
CA LEU A 63 -3.29 -7.56 5.22
C LEU A 63 -1.94 -7.98 5.80
N THR A 64 -1.91 -8.36 7.08
CA THR A 64 -0.70 -8.83 7.76
C THR A 64 -0.24 -10.15 7.15
N GLN A 65 -1.15 -11.12 7.01
CA GLN A 65 -0.83 -12.42 6.42
C GLN A 65 -0.45 -12.31 4.94
N LEU A 66 -1.10 -11.41 4.19
CA LEU A 66 -0.73 -11.17 2.81
C LEU A 66 0.67 -10.55 2.69
N SER A 67 1.02 -9.60 3.57
CA SER A 67 2.38 -9.06 3.61
C SER A 67 3.41 -10.13 3.95
N LEU A 68 3.14 -11.00 4.93
CA LEU A 68 4.01 -12.12 5.29
C LEU A 68 4.23 -13.07 4.11
N PHE A 69 3.16 -13.40 3.37
CA PHE A 69 3.26 -14.20 2.16
C PHE A 69 4.19 -13.56 1.11
N TRP A 70 4.08 -12.25 0.88
CA TRP A 70 4.93 -11.55 -0.08
C TRP A 70 6.37 -11.41 0.38
N PHE A 71 6.60 -11.19 1.67
CA PHE A 71 7.95 -11.14 2.22
C PHE A 71 8.69 -12.47 2.06
N ASP A 72 7.99 -13.60 2.25
CA ASP A 72 8.51 -14.94 2.00
C ASP A 72 8.79 -15.16 0.50
N LEU A 73 7.82 -14.86 -0.36
CA LEU A 73 7.97 -15.05 -1.81
C LEU A 73 9.11 -14.23 -2.43
N LEU A 74 9.42 -13.06 -1.85
CA LEU A 74 10.38 -12.11 -2.39
C LEU A 74 11.73 -12.12 -1.65
N GLU A 75 11.96 -13.07 -0.74
CA GLU A 75 13.15 -13.09 0.14
C GLU A 75 14.48 -13.19 -0.63
N ASP A 76 14.48 -13.85 -1.79
CA ASP A 76 15.66 -13.99 -2.67
C ASP A 76 16.08 -12.67 -3.35
N ILE A 77 15.22 -11.65 -3.33
CA ILE A 77 15.47 -10.36 -3.97
C ILE A 77 16.11 -9.38 -2.99
N ILE A 78 15.54 -9.27 -1.79
CA ILE A 78 15.96 -8.32 -0.77
C ILE A 78 15.58 -8.81 0.64
N PRO A 79 16.42 -8.58 1.67
CA PRO A 79 15.99 -8.75 3.05
C PRO A 79 14.83 -7.81 3.42
N ASN A 80 14.02 -8.22 4.40
CA ASN A 80 12.93 -7.44 4.96
C ASN A 80 13.14 -7.12 6.45
N HIS A 81 12.24 -6.33 7.02
CA HIS A 81 12.33 -5.86 8.40
C HIS A 81 11.82 -6.82 9.47
N ILE A 82 11.26 -7.98 9.12
CA ILE A 82 10.63 -8.89 10.09
C ILE A 82 11.69 -9.53 11.00
N VAL A 83 11.40 -9.51 12.29
CA VAL A 83 12.19 -10.17 13.34
C VAL A 83 11.45 -11.39 13.89
N SER A 84 10.14 -11.27 14.10
CA SER A 84 9.33 -12.34 14.72
C SER A 84 7.84 -12.15 14.44
N THR A 85 7.13 -13.26 14.24
CA THR A 85 5.66 -13.34 14.24
C THR A 85 5.09 -13.77 15.59
N ASN A 86 5.93 -14.11 16.57
CA ASN A 86 5.51 -14.36 17.95
C ASN A 86 5.22 -13.00 18.63
N VAL A 87 3.94 -12.62 18.64
CA VAL A 87 3.44 -11.33 19.13
C VAL A 87 2.41 -11.54 20.25
N PRO A 88 1.99 -10.51 20.99
CA PRO A 88 0.96 -10.66 22.03
C PRO A 88 -0.38 -11.19 21.50
N GLU A 89 -1.04 -12.07 22.26
CA GLU A 89 -2.29 -12.76 21.90
C GLU A 89 -3.40 -11.81 21.40
N ILE A 90 -3.50 -10.60 21.97
CA ILE A 90 -4.50 -9.59 21.59
C ILE A 90 -4.40 -9.09 20.13
N VAL A 91 -3.26 -9.32 19.48
CA VAL A 91 -2.97 -8.91 18.10
C VAL A 91 -2.28 -10.01 17.28
N GLU A 92 -2.42 -11.28 17.68
CA GLU A 92 -1.69 -12.42 17.12
C GLU A 92 -1.86 -12.60 15.60
N ASP A 93 -3.01 -12.21 15.08
CA ASP A 93 -3.42 -12.39 13.69
C ASP A 93 -3.03 -11.21 12.79
N ARG A 94 -2.69 -10.06 13.38
CA ARG A 94 -2.57 -8.77 12.69
C ARG A 94 -1.36 -7.94 13.10
N ALA A 95 -0.36 -8.56 13.72
CA ALA A 95 0.85 -7.87 14.11
C ALA A 95 2.12 -8.66 13.80
N ILE A 96 3.19 -7.91 13.58
CA ILE A 96 4.55 -8.43 13.36
C ILE A 96 5.55 -7.60 14.17
N ILE A 97 6.56 -8.26 14.72
CA ILE A 97 7.70 -7.58 15.33
C ILE A 97 8.75 -7.36 14.24
N VAL A 98 9.17 -6.11 14.10
CA VAL A 98 10.08 -5.67 13.06
C VAL A 98 11.25 -4.89 13.66
N GLN A 99 12.38 -4.91 12.97
CA GLN A 99 13.55 -4.11 13.33
C GLN A 99 13.31 -2.63 12.99
N PRO A 100 13.79 -1.69 13.81
CA PRO A 100 13.74 -0.27 13.46
C PRO A 100 14.62 0.00 12.25
N LEU A 101 14.14 0.87 11.35
CA LEU A 101 14.86 1.27 10.15
C LEU A 101 14.99 2.79 10.07
N GLU A 102 16.11 3.23 9.50
CA GLU A 102 16.23 4.60 8.98
C GLU A 102 15.56 4.64 7.60
N MET A 103 14.29 5.06 7.56
CA MET A 103 13.47 5.03 6.34
C MET A 103 13.97 6.03 5.29
N PHE A 104 13.98 5.61 4.03
CA PHE A 104 14.17 6.54 2.92
C PHE A 104 12.95 7.47 2.79
N ALA A 105 13.22 8.76 2.57
CA ALA A 105 12.22 9.84 2.54
C ALA A 105 11.49 9.97 1.19
N ILE A 106 11.29 8.86 0.49
CA ILE A 106 10.50 8.78 -0.74
C ILE A 106 9.60 7.56 -0.69
N GLU A 107 8.49 7.62 -1.40
CA GLU A 107 7.67 6.47 -1.75
C GLU A 107 8.21 5.86 -3.05
N CYS A 108 8.44 4.55 -3.05
CA CYS A 108 8.98 3.84 -4.19
C CYS A 108 7.85 3.13 -4.94
N VAL A 109 7.26 3.81 -5.92
CA VAL A 109 6.12 3.30 -6.67
C VAL A 109 6.57 2.69 -8.00
N ALA A 110 6.12 1.46 -8.27
CA ALA A 110 6.22 0.83 -9.58
C ALA A 110 4.86 0.81 -10.26
N ARG A 111 4.83 1.01 -11.58
CA ARG A 111 3.63 0.90 -12.41
C ARG A 111 3.92 0.02 -13.61
N GLY A 112 3.08 -0.99 -13.84
CA GLY A 112 3.04 -1.72 -15.12
C GLY A 112 1.78 -1.41 -15.92
N TYR A 113 0.82 -0.69 -15.32
CA TYR A 113 -0.38 -0.23 -16.02
C TYR A 113 -0.60 1.27 -15.78
N LEU A 114 -1.10 1.96 -16.80
CA LEU A 114 -1.36 3.39 -16.76
C LEU A 114 -2.75 3.68 -16.19
N THR A 115 -2.81 4.23 -14.98
CA THR A 115 -4.07 4.66 -14.35
C THR A 115 -3.82 5.75 -13.31
N GLY A 116 -4.88 6.23 -12.66
CA GLY A 116 -4.79 7.13 -11.51
C GLY A 116 -4.00 8.41 -11.81
N SER A 117 -3.11 8.81 -10.89
CA SER A 117 -2.28 10.00 -11.07
C SER A 117 -1.34 9.90 -12.28
N GLY A 118 -0.85 8.71 -12.61
CA GLY A 118 -0.04 8.50 -13.81
C GLY A 118 -0.82 8.75 -15.10
N TRP A 119 -2.08 8.31 -15.17
CA TRP A 119 -2.95 8.63 -16.31
C TRP A 119 -3.24 10.12 -16.43
N SER A 120 -3.48 10.81 -15.31
CA SER A 120 -3.67 12.26 -15.30
C SER A 120 -2.45 12.99 -15.85
N GLU A 121 -1.25 12.64 -15.42
CA GLU A 121 0.01 13.25 -15.88
C GLU A 121 0.27 12.97 -17.37
N TYR A 122 0.12 11.71 -17.80
CA TYR A 122 0.33 11.30 -19.18
C TYR A 122 -0.55 12.06 -20.18
N LYS A 123 -1.81 12.39 -19.82
CA LYS A 123 -2.68 13.19 -20.68
C LYS A 123 -2.16 14.60 -20.95
N GLU A 124 -1.36 15.15 -20.03
CA GLU A 124 -0.85 16.51 -20.14
C GLU A 124 0.43 16.58 -20.96
N ASN A 125 1.35 15.62 -20.77
CA ASN A 125 2.71 15.71 -21.31
C ASN A 125 3.26 14.41 -21.93
N SER A 126 2.44 13.35 -22.05
CA SER A 126 2.85 12.02 -22.52
C SER A 126 3.99 11.40 -21.70
N ALA A 127 4.11 11.75 -20.43
CA ALA A 127 5.08 11.22 -19.49
C ALA A 127 4.46 10.98 -18.11
N VAL A 128 5.15 10.17 -17.29
CA VAL A 128 4.80 9.97 -15.88
C VAL A 128 6.06 10.02 -15.05
N CYS A 129 6.16 10.98 -14.13
CA CYS A 129 7.36 11.21 -13.30
C CYS A 129 8.64 11.33 -14.17
N GLY A 130 8.54 11.99 -15.32
CA GLY A 130 9.63 12.14 -16.29
C GLY A 130 9.85 10.94 -17.23
N ASN A 131 9.18 9.81 -17.02
CA ASN A 131 9.24 8.67 -17.94
C ASN A 131 8.37 8.96 -19.17
N VAL A 132 8.98 9.21 -20.33
CA VAL A 132 8.24 9.41 -21.59
C VAL A 132 7.60 8.09 -22.03
N LEU A 133 6.31 8.13 -22.32
CA LEU A 133 5.54 6.95 -22.72
C LEU A 133 5.12 7.03 -24.20
N PRO A 134 4.85 5.88 -24.85
CA PRO A 134 4.32 5.87 -26.21
C PRO A 134 2.98 6.58 -26.31
N THR A 135 2.69 7.15 -27.49
CA THR A 135 1.37 7.74 -27.76
C THR A 135 0.30 6.66 -27.88
N GLY A 136 -0.96 7.06 -27.74
CA GLY A 136 -2.12 6.18 -27.93
C GLY A 136 -2.48 5.30 -26.72
N LEU A 137 -1.77 5.42 -25.60
CA LEU A 137 -2.20 4.79 -24.34
C LEU A 137 -3.53 5.41 -23.84
N LEU A 138 -4.34 4.54 -23.24
CA LEU A 138 -5.62 4.84 -22.59
C LEU A 138 -5.53 4.54 -21.08
N ASP A 139 -6.50 5.01 -20.30
CA ASP A 139 -6.65 4.56 -18.90
C ASP A 139 -6.83 3.04 -18.84
N GLY A 140 -6.07 2.39 -17.96
CA GLY A 140 -5.98 0.94 -17.83
C GLY A 140 -5.02 0.25 -18.80
N SER A 141 -4.27 0.97 -19.65
CA SER A 141 -3.34 0.34 -20.60
C SER A 141 -2.17 -0.34 -19.88
N GLU A 142 -1.78 -1.52 -20.35
CA GLU A 142 -0.49 -2.14 -19.98
C GLU A 142 0.65 -1.31 -20.57
N LEU A 143 1.68 -1.03 -19.78
CA LEU A 143 2.86 -0.30 -20.20
C LEU A 143 3.83 -1.26 -20.92
N PRO A 144 4.63 -0.78 -21.89
CA PRO A 144 5.62 -1.63 -22.57
C PRO A 144 6.65 -2.25 -21.61
N HIS A 145 7.01 -1.50 -20.56
CA HIS A 145 7.87 -1.89 -19.46
C HIS A 145 7.36 -1.24 -18.19
N SER A 146 7.58 -1.88 -17.04
CA SER A 146 7.30 -1.26 -15.75
C SER A 146 8.17 -0.01 -15.55
N ILE A 147 7.60 1.01 -14.92
CA ILE A 147 8.26 2.29 -14.68
C ILE A 147 8.29 2.62 -13.19
N PHE A 148 9.38 3.27 -12.79
CA PHE A 148 9.55 3.79 -11.44
C PHE A 148 9.05 5.23 -11.39
N THR A 149 8.08 5.48 -10.51
CA THR A 149 7.39 6.77 -10.39
C THR A 149 7.40 7.24 -8.94
N PRO A 150 8.55 7.70 -8.42
CA PRO A 150 8.69 8.02 -7.01
C PRO A 150 7.78 9.18 -6.60
N ALA A 151 7.44 9.24 -5.32
CA ALA A 151 6.75 10.38 -4.73
C ALA A 151 7.46 10.84 -3.44
N THR A 152 7.33 12.12 -3.09
CA THR A 152 7.76 12.60 -1.77
C THR A 152 6.81 12.11 -0.70
N LYS A 153 7.32 11.71 0.46
CA LYS A 153 6.49 11.51 1.66
C LYS A 153 6.05 12.86 2.19
N ALA A 154 4.78 13.17 2.08
CA ALA A 154 4.25 14.42 2.61
C ALA A 154 4.15 14.39 4.15
N ASP A 155 4.24 15.56 4.79
CA ASP A 155 3.93 15.72 6.21
C ASP A 155 2.45 15.39 6.48
N ILE A 156 2.11 15.13 7.75
CA ILE A 156 0.76 14.68 8.15
C ILE A 156 -0.31 15.65 7.66
N GLY A 157 -1.01 15.24 6.60
CA GLY A 157 -2.18 15.92 6.06
C GLY A 157 -2.00 16.60 4.71
N ASP A 158 -0.83 16.48 4.08
CA ASP A 158 -0.62 16.77 2.66
C ASP A 158 -0.62 15.46 1.83
N HIS A 159 -0.80 15.58 0.51
CA HIS A 159 -0.76 14.45 -0.41
C HIS A 159 0.67 14.22 -0.91
N ASP A 160 1.05 12.95 -1.09
CA ASP A 160 2.31 12.61 -1.72
C ASP A 160 2.37 13.18 -3.14
N VAL A 161 3.50 13.80 -3.47
CA VAL A 161 3.71 14.48 -4.74
C VAL A 161 4.61 13.64 -5.62
N ASN A 162 4.10 13.26 -6.79
CA ASN A 162 4.89 12.61 -7.84
C ASN A 162 6.14 13.46 -8.16
N ILE A 163 7.31 12.82 -8.19
CA ILE A 163 8.58 13.45 -8.53
C ILE A 163 9.31 12.60 -9.58
N ASP A 164 10.19 13.22 -10.36
CA ASP A 164 11.06 12.49 -11.27
C ASP A 164 12.25 11.83 -10.55
N PHE A 165 12.98 11.00 -11.29
CA PHE A 165 14.15 10.29 -10.78
C PHE A 165 15.27 11.24 -10.29
N ASP A 166 15.44 12.39 -10.93
CA ASP A 166 16.47 13.36 -10.57
C ASP A 166 16.14 14.05 -9.24
N ALA A 167 14.87 14.38 -9.01
CA ALA A 167 14.37 14.90 -7.75
C ALA A 167 14.51 13.86 -6.63
N ALA A 168 14.13 12.59 -6.88
CA ALA A 168 14.35 11.52 -5.93
C ALA A 168 15.84 11.35 -5.59
N SER A 169 16.72 11.39 -6.60
CA SER A 169 18.18 11.32 -6.43
C SER A 169 18.77 12.44 -5.59
N LYS A 170 18.16 13.64 -5.59
CA LYS A 170 18.57 14.75 -4.71
C LYS A 170 18.17 14.51 -3.25
N ILE A 171 17.09 13.77 -3.01
CA ILE A 171 16.58 13.47 -1.66
C ILE A 171 17.37 12.35 -1.01
N VAL A 172 17.52 11.22 -1.71
CA VAL A 172 18.13 10.01 -1.13
C VAL A 172 19.58 9.79 -1.55
N GLY A 173 20.09 10.59 -2.49
CA GLY A 173 21.41 10.39 -3.10
C GLY A 173 21.34 9.50 -4.35
N ALA A 174 22.16 9.81 -5.35
CA ALA A 174 22.08 9.17 -6.67
C ALA A 174 22.31 7.66 -6.65
N LYS A 175 23.22 7.16 -5.79
CA LYS A 175 23.49 5.72 -5.66
C LYS A 175 22.25 5.00 -5.12
N ASP A 176 21.68 5.51 -4.03
CA ASP A 176 20.52 4.90 -3.39
C ASP A 176 19.29 4.99 -4.29
N ALA A 177 19.08 6.12 -4.97
CA ALA A 177 17.95 6.27 -5.90
C ALA A 177 18.00 5.23 -7.03
N ALA A 178 19.19 4.96 -7.59
CA ALA A 178 19.36 3.92 -8.60
C ALA A 178 19.06 2.52 -8.04
N GLU A 179 19.58 2.20 -6.86
CA GLU A 179 19.35 0.91 -6.19
C GLU A 179 17.87 0.71 -5.83
N LEU A 180 17.22 1.73 -5.27
CA LEU A 180 15.79 1.73 -4.95
C LEU A 180 14.93 1.56 -6.19
N ARG A 181 15.25 2.22 -7.31
CA ARG A 181 14.56 2.04 -8.59
C ARG A 181 14.66 0.58 -9.05
N ASP A 182 15.88 0.04 -9.10
CA ASP A 182 16.13 -1.29 -9.63
C ASP A 182 15.47 -2.38 -8.75
N LEU A 183 15.54 -2.23 -7.43
CA LEU A 183 14.82 -3.09 -6.47
C LEU A 183 13.30 -2.99 -6.63
N THR A 184 12.76 -1.78 -6.72
CA THR A 184 11.32 -1.53 -6.87
C THR A 184 10.76 -2.21 -8.11
N LEU A 185 11.43 -2.05 -9.26
CA LEU A 185 11.00 -2.66 -10.51
C LEU A 185 11.13 -4.20 -10.44
N LYS A 186 12.24 -4.72 -9.91
CA LYS A 186 12.43 -6.17 -9.80
C LYS A 186 11.40 -6.84 -8.87
N LEU A 187 11.11 -6.23 -7.72
CA LEU A 187 10.07 -6.70 -6.80
C LEU A 187 8.69 -6.64 -7.45
N TYR A 188 8.37 -5.52 -8.12
CA TYR A 188 7.10 -5.35 -8.83
C TYR A 188 6.92 -6.38 -9.94
N ASP A 189 7.90 -6.55 -10.84
CA ASP A 189 7.78 -7.45 -11.97
C ASP A 189 7.58 -8.90 -11.49
N THR A 190 8.33 -9.32 -10.47
CA THR A 190 8.19 -10.65 -9.86
C THR A 190 6.79 -10.86 -9.27
N ALA A 191 6.29 -9.88 -8.51
CA ALA A 191 4.97 -9.94 -7.90
C ALA A 191 3.84 -9.85 -8.93
N ALA A 192 4.00 -9.03 -9.97
CA ALA A 192 3.04 -8.86 -11.05
C ALA A 192 2.90 -10.15 -11.86
N ASP A 193 4.01 -10.80 -12.21
CA ASP A 193 4.00 -12.10 -12.90
C ASP A 193 3.31 -13.18 -12.04
N PHE A 194 3.63 -13.22 -10.74
CA PHE A 194 2.98 -14.15 -9.83
C PHE A 194 1.47 -13.87 -9.72
N ALA A 195 1.06 -12.62 -9.50
CA ALA A 195 -0.35 -12.24 -9.38
C ALA A 195 -1.13 -12.55 -10.68
N LYS A 196 -0.52 -12.30 -11.85
CA LYS A 196 -1.09 -12.61 -13.16
C LYS A 196 -1.34 -14.10 -13.32
N SER A 197 -0.46 -14.97 -12.82
CA SER A 197 -0.70 -16.43 -12.78
C SER A 197 -1.90 -16.83 -11.92
N ARG A 198 -2.36 -15.95 -11.03
CA ARG A 198 -3.54 -16.10 -10.16
C ARG A 198 -4.76 -15.34 -10.69
N GLY A 199 -4.70 -14.84 -11.92
CA GLY A 199 -5.78 -14.09 -12.58
C GLY A 199 -5.95 -12.66 -12.04
N ILE A 200 -4.97 -12.14 -11.30
CA ILE A 200 -5.00 -10.79 -10.74
C ILE A 200 -3.97 -9.93 -11.47
N ILE A 201 -4.39 -8.78 -11.96
CA ILE A 201 -3.48 -7.76 -12.48
C ILE A 201 -3.03 -6.87 -11.31
N LEU A 202 -1.73 -6.78 -11.10
CA LEU A 202 -1.11 -5.78 -10.23
C LEU A 202 -0.80 -4.53 -11.06
N ALA A 203 -1.69 -3.54 -11.06
CA ALA A 203 -1.56 -2.36 -11.89
C ALA A 203 -0.37 -1.47 -11.49
N ASP A 204 -0.27 -1.22 -10.19
CA ASP A 204 0.83 -0.51 -9.55
C ASP A 204 0.93 -0.90 -8.07
N THR A 205 2.08 -0.59 -7.46
CA THR A 205 2.32 -0.81 -6.02
C THR A 205 3.29 0.23 -5.48
N LYS A 206 3.15 0.54 -4.19
CA LYS A 206 4.12 1.31 -3.42
C LYS A 206 4.92 0.38 -2.50
N PHE A 207 6.23 0.52 -2.53
CA PHE A 207 7.14 -0.01 -1.52
C PHE A 207 7.74 1.10 -0.66
N GLU A 208 8.14 0.75 0.56
CA GLU A 208 9.02 1.58 1.36
C GLU A 208 10.25 0.80 1.78
N PHE A 209 11.38 1.48 1.73
CA PHE A 209 12.66 0.92 2.10
C PHE A 209 13.26 1.72 3.26
N GLY A 210 14.14 1.07 4.01
CA GLY A 210 14.98 1.75 4.99
C GLY A 210 16.34 1.09 5.10
N ARG A 211 17.25 1.74 5.83
CA ARG A 211 18.52 1.18 6.23
C ARG A 211 18.41 0.52 7.59
N ASN A 212 18.90 -0.71 7.68
CA ASN A 212 19.08 -1.37 8.97
C ASN A 212 20.37 -0.91 9.66
N SER A 213 20.62 -1.40 10.87
CA SER A 213 21.81 -1.06 11.67
C SER A 213 23.14 -1.48 11.04
N ALA A 214 23.12 -2.41 10.08
CA ALA A 214 24.29 -2.81 9.29
C ALA A 214 24.51 -1.91 8.05
N GLY A 215 23.62 -0.94 7.80
CA GLY A 215 23.66 -0.04 6.65
C GLY A 215 23.12 -0.63 5.35
N ALA A 216 22.52 -1.82 5.39
CA ALA A 216 21.91 -2.45 4.22
C ALA A 216 20.50 -1.91 3.96
N ILE A 217 20.14 -1.75 2.68
CA ILE A 217 18.76 -1.46 2.27
C ILE A 217 17.91 -2.71 2.53
N VAL A 218 16.78 -2.52 3.20
CA VAL A 218 15.81 -3.58 3.47
C VAL A 218 14.41 -3.10 3.11
N LEU A 219 13.54 -4.02 2.73
CA LEU A 219 12.13 -3.75 2.53
C LEU A 219 11.44 -3.62 3.89
N GLY A 220 10.74 -2.51 4.10
CA GLY A 220 9.96 -2.23 5.31
C GLY A 220 8.48 -2.10 5.01
N ASP A 221 7.75 -1.47 5.95
CA ASP A 221 6.31 -1.20 5.82
C ASP A 221 5.47 -2.48 5.59
N GLU A 222 4.35 -2.37 4.86
CA GLU A 222 3.63 -3.53 4.30
C GLU A 222 4.07 -3.77 2.85
N ALA A 223 3.80 -4.96 2.32
CA ALA A 223 4.17 -5.31 0.95
C ALA A 223 2.98 -5.88 0.18
N LEU A 224 2.66 -5.26 -0.96
CA LEU A 224 1.77 -5.80 -1.99
C LEU A 224 0.38 -6.17 -1.48
N THR A 225 -0.17 -5.35 -0.61
CA THR A 225 -1.55 -5.47 -0.13
C THR A 225 -2.49 -4.58 -0.94
N PRO A 226 -3.82 -4.77 -0.86
CA PRO A 226 -4.77 -3.85 -1.50
C PRO A 226 -4.77 -2.42 -0.90
N ASP A 227 -4.10 -2.18 0.23
CA ASP A 227 -3.84 -0.84 0.75
C ASP A 227 -2.64 -0.17 0.09
N SER A 228 -1.59 -0.93 -0.26
CA SER A 228 -0.39 -0.42 -0.94
C SER A 228 -0.43 -0.52 -2.47
N SER A 229 -1.40 -1.25 -3.03
CA SER A 229 -1.38 -1.70 -4.41
C SER A 229 -2.76 -1.61 -5.07
N ARG A 230 -2.77 -1.40 -6.40
CA ARG A 230 -3.99 -1.51 -7.20
C ARG A 230 -4.08 -2.89 -7.83
N PHE A 231 -5.01 -3.70 -7.33
CA PHE A 231 -5.35 -4.98 -7.93
C PHE A 231 -6.60 -4.87 -8.81
N TRP A 232 -6.58 -5.55 -9.95
CA TRP A 232 -7.73 -5.71 -10.85
C TRP A 232 -7.96 -7.18 -11.19
N ASP A 233 -9.21 -7.55 -11.45
CA ASP A 233 -9.52 -8.87 -11.97
C ASP A 233 -9.18 -8.94 -13.47
N GLN A 234 -8.25 -9.82 -13.83
CA GLN A 234 -7.80 -9.99 -15.21
C GLN A 234 -8.94 -10.37 -16.18
N SER A 235 -9.97 -11.06 -15.70
CA SER A 235 -11.11 -11.48 -16.54
C SER A 235 -12.00 -10.32 -16.98
N THR A 236 -11.90 -9.17 -16.31
CA THR A 236 -12.72 -7.97 -16.57
C THR A 236 -11.91 -6.80 -17.10
N TRP A 237 -10.58 -6.94 -17.19
CA TRP A 237 -9.68 -5.88 -17.60
C TRP A 237 -9.86 -5.51 -19.07
N VAL A 238 -10.18 -4.23 -19.31
CA VAL A 238 -10.31 -3.66 -20.66
C VAL A 238 -9.77 -2.22 -20.64
N PRO A 239 -8.66 -1.92 -21.34
CA PRO A 239 -8.18 -0.54 -21.49
C PRO A 239 -9.22 0.38 -22.13
N GLY A 240 -9.22 1.66 -21.75
CA GLY A 240 -10.19 2.66 -22.23
C GLY A 240 -11.13 3.20 -21.15
N GLY A 241 -10.92 2.87 -19.89
CA GLY A 241 -11.74 3.36 -18.78
C GLY A 241 -11.22 2.95 -17.40
N THR A 242 -11.90 3.42 -16.36
CA THR A 242 -11.61 3.06 -14.98
C THR A 242 -11.83 1.57 -14.76
N GLN A 243 -10.83 0.89 -14.21
CA GLN A 243 -10.94 -0.51 -13.82
C GLN A 243 -11.54 -0.62 -12.41
N PRO A 244 -12.44 -1.58 -12.15
CA PRO A 244 -12.95 -1.83 -10.81
C PRO A 244 -11.80 -2.15 -9.83
N SER A 245 -11.75 -1.44 -8.70
CA SER A 245 -10.84 -1.82 -7.61
C SER A 245 -11.23 -3.20 -7.09
N PHE A 246 -10.28 -4.10 -6.94
CA PHE A 246 -10.58 -5.45 -6.46
C PHE A 246 -11.20 -5.43 -5.05
N ASP A 247 -10.65 -4.59 -4.17
CA ASP A 247 -10.88 -4.55 -2.73
C ASP A 247 -11.87 -3.44 -2.29
N LYS A 248 -11.77 -2.24 -2.87
CA LYS A 248 -12.46 -1.03 -2.37
C LYS A 248 -13.62 -0.57 -3.24
N GLN A 249 -13.98 -1.29 -4.31
CA GLN A 249 -14.99 -0.78 -5.23
C GLN A 249 -16.35 -0.60 -4.57
N PHE A 250 -16.80 -1.54 -3.73
CA PHE A 250 -18.08 -1.43 -3.02
C PHE A 250 -18.12 -0.22 -2.06
N LEU A 251 -17.03 0.01 -1.32
CA LEU A 251 -16.87 1.18 -0.47
C LEU A 251 -16.94 2.48 -1.29
N ARG A 252 -16.19 2.56 -2.39
CA ARG A 252 -16.14 3.76 -3.24
C ARG A 252 -17.49 4.05 -3.89
N ASP A 253 -18.16 3.02 -4.41
CA ASP A 253 -19.48 3.16 -5.03
C ASP A 253 -20.52 3.62 -4.03
N TYR A 254 -20.51 3.06 -2.81
CA TYR A 254 -21.38 3.49 -1.73
C TYR A 254 -21.16 4.97 -1.38
N LEU A 255 -19.91 5.39 -1.18
CA LEU A 255 -19.58 6.79 -0.84
C LEU A 255 -20.00 7.79 -1.93
N VAL A 256 -19.95 7.38 -3.19
CA VAL A 256 -20.46 8.19 -4.30
C VAL A 256 -21.98 8.23 -4.30
N ALA A 257 -22.63 7.07 -4.15
CA ALA A 257 -24.08 6.93 -4.15
C ALA A 257 -24.75 7.62 -2.94
N SER A 258 -24.05 7.73 -1.80
CA SER A 258 -24.53 8.43 -0.61
C SER A 258 -24.59 9.95 -0.79
N GLY A 259 -24.01 10.49 -1.86
CA GLY A 259 -23.92 11.93 -2.11
C GLY A 259 -22.92 12.66 -1.22
N TRP A 260 -21.96 11.94 -0.61
CA TRP A 260 -20.95 12.54 0.25
C TRP A 260 -20.02 13.47 -0.54
N ASP A 261 -19.77 14.65 0.01
CA ASP A 261 -19.02 15.74 -0.64
C ASP A 261 -17.49 15.52 -0.68
N ARG A 262 -16.98 14.48 0.00
CA ARG A 262 -15.56 14.13 0.16
C ARG A 262 -14.71 15.16 0.94
N ASN A 263 -15.33 16.22 1.42
CA ASN A 263 -14.68 17.33 2.13
C ASN A 263 -15.11 17.41 3.60
N SER A 264 -16.20 16.75 3.97
CA SER A 264 -16.71 16.59 5.32
C SER A 264 -16.38 15.19 5.88
N PRO A 265 -16.52 14.94 7.20
CA PRO A 265 -16.37 13.60 7.74
C PRO A 265 -17.25 12.57 7.00
N PRO A 266 -16.71 11.38 6.66
CA PRO A 266 -17.45 10.37 5.90
C PRO A 266 -18.62 9.79 6.68
N PRO A 267 -19.67 9.31 5.99
CA PRO A 267 -20.80 8.63 6.62
C PRO A 267 -20.38 7.25 7.17
N GLU A 268 -21.18 6.72 8.10
CA GLU A 268 -21.10 5.32 8.52
C GLU A 268 -21.38 4.36 7.35
N LEU A 269 -20.71 3.22 7.35
CA LEU A 269 -20.86 2.19 6.35
C LEU A 269 -21.99 1.23 6.75
N PRO A 270 -22.97 0.96 5.87
CA PRO A 270 -23.97 -0.08 6.08
C PRO A 270 -23.31 -1.46 6.21
N ALA A 271 -23.93 -2.35 7.00
CA ALA A 271 -23.42 -3.71 7.22
C ALA A 271 -23.15 -4.48 5.90
N GLU A 272 -24.00 -4.32 4.90
CA GLU A 272 -23.82 -4.93 3.57
C GLU A 272 -22.54 -4.46 2.87
N ILE A 273 -22.15 -3.19 3.02
CA ILE A 273 -20.92 -2.65 2.44
C ILE A 273 -19.70 -3.18 3.20
N VAL A 274 -19.81 -3.32 4.52
CA VAL A 274 -18.76 -3.91 5.36
C VAL A 274 -18.52 -5.37 4.95
N GLU A 275 -19.58 -6.17 4.86
CA GLU A 275 -19.53 -7.58 4.47
C GLU A 275 -18.91 -7.76 3.08
N LYS A 276 -19.45 -7.07 2.06
CA LYS A 276 -18.93 -7.13 0.69
C LYS A 276 -17.48 -6.67 0.56
N THR A 277 -17.09 -5.67 1.36
CA THR A 277 -15.69 -5.20 1.37
C THR A 277 -14.78 -6.24 2.00
N SER A 278 -15.19 -6.85 3.12
CA SER A 278 -14.42 -7.91 3.78
C SER A 278 -14.24 -9.14 2.87
N GLU A 279 -15.32 -9.60 2.23
CA GLU A 279 -15.29 -10.70 1.24
C GLU A 279 -14.26 -10.47 0.13
N ARG A 280 -14.07 -9.21 -0.31
CA ARG A 280 -13.09 -8.89 -1.34
C ARG A 280 -11.65 -8.95 -0.86
N TYR A 281 -11.37 -8.56 0.39
CA TYR A 281 -10.03 -8.76 0.96
C TYR A 281 -9.72 -10.24 1.11
N GLU A 282 -10.68 -11.04 1.60
CA GLU A 282 -10.53 -12.49 1.72
C GLU A 282 -10.37 -13.17 0.34
N GLU A 283 -11.12 -12.73 -0.67
CA GLU A 283 -10.98 -13.23 -2.04
C GLU A 283 -9.59 -12.90 -2.63
N ALA A 284 -9.10 -11.68 -2.42
CA ALA A 284 -7.76 -11.29 -2.87
C ALA A 284 -6.69 -12.17 -2.22
N PHE A 285 -6.79 -12.36 -0.90
CA PHE A 285 -5.92 -13.25 -0.15
C PHE A 285 -5.97 -14.68 -0.67
N TYR A 286 -7.18 -15.23 -0.86
CA TYR A 286 -7.37 -16.59 -1.34
C TYR A 286 -6.78 -16.80 -2.74
N ARG A 287 -7.02 -15.87 -3.67
CA ARG A 287 -6.52 -15.98 -5.03
C ARG A 287 -5.00 -15.90 -5.09
N LEU A 288 -4.40 -14.96 -4.34
CA LEU A 288 -2.94 -14.77 -4.33
C LEU A 288 -2.23 -15.94 -3.64
N THR A 289 -2.69 -16.32 -2.44
CA THR A 289 -1.98 -17.29 -1.60
C THR A 289 -2.42 -18.74 -1.83
N GLY A 290 -3.61 -18.96 -2.38
CA GLY A 290 -4.26 -20.27 -2.45
C GLY A 290 -4.83 -20.78 -1.11
N SER A 291 -4.73 -19.99 -0.04
CA SER A 291 -5.18 -20.34 1.31
C SER A 291 -6.48 -19.61 1.68
N LYS A 292 -7.34 -20.26 2.46
CA LYS A 292 -8.54 -19.61 3.01
C LYS A 292 -8.21 -18.99 4.37
N PHE A 293 -8.83 -17.85 4.63
CA PHE A 293 -8.81 -17.19 5.93
C PHE A 293 -9.87 -17.82 6.85
#